data_AF-A0A8J5SBG5-F1
#
_entry.id   AF-A0A8J5SBG5-F1
#
_cell.length_a   1.000
_cell.length_b   1.000
_cell.length_c   1.000
_cell.angle_alpha   90.00
_cell.angle_beta   90.00
_cell.angle_gamma   90.00
#
_symmetry.space_group_name_H-M   'P 1'
#
loop_
_entity.id
_entity.type
_entity.pdbx_description
1 polymer ?
#
loop_
_entity_poly.entity_id
_entity_poly.type
_entity_poly.pdbx_seq_one_letter_code
_entity_poly.pdbx_strand_id
1 'polypeptide(L)'
;MAMVEEMSDYVEEEVIIVGAGPSGLAVAACLSLRGIRSLVLERDDCIAPLWRHRTYERVCLHLAKHHCALPHAPHDATAPTYLPRDDFIHYLDAYAKRFAVRSHLYREVRAAWYDSAKERWVVEAINLDTGRIEWYSTKHLVAAAGENDEKVVPEVLGLDTFHGKVVHAADYRSAEGFKGKAILVVGCGNSGMEIAYDLAVAGASTSIVVRSKVHLVNKEIWNVAMTLYRYLPVWVIDKLVLLMCFAVFGDTARYGLCRPAVGPLTMKLTTPAYPVVDVGTFAKIRSGEICVVPAAIKCVRGSTVEFANGKQHAFDAIVFATGYRSTTKQWLKVQI
;
A
#
# COMPACT_ATOMS: atom_id res chain seq x y z
N MET A 1 -36.40 -28.64 -11.37
CA MET A 1 -36.41 -28.36 -12.82
C MET A 1 -36.76 -26.89 -12.98
N ALA A 2 -36.02 -26.17 -13.83
CA ALA A 2 -35.98 -24.71 -14.04
C ALA A 2 -34.95 -23.93 -13.19
N MET A 3 -33.69 -23.96 -13.63
CA MET A 3 -32.77 -22.81 -13.78
C MET A 3 -31.49 -23.28 -14.51
N VAL A 4 -31.68 -24.00 -15.61
CA VAL A 4 -30.64 -24.23 -16.62
C VAL A 4 -31.11 -23.43 -17.83
N GLU A 5 -31.03 -22.10 -17.72
CA GLU A 5 -30.97 -21.26 -18.91
C GLU A 5 -29.53 -21.33 -19.43
N GLU A 6 -29.38 -21.57 -20.72
CA GLU A 6 -28.13 -21.79 -21.43
C GLU A 6 -27.11 -20.67 -21.16
N MET A 7 -26.06 -20.96 -20.37
CA MET A 7 -24.93 -20.05 -20.14
C MET A 7 -23.97 -20.02 -21.34
N SER A 8 -24.45 -19.62 -22.52
CA SER A 8 -23.69 -19.60 -23.78
C SER A 8 -22.67 -18.46 -23.92
N ASP A 9 -22.61 -17.51 -22.96
CA ASP A 9 -21.84 -16.27 -23.10
C ASP A 9 -20.61 -16.20 -22.17
N TYR A 10 -19.93 -17.32 -21.95
CA TYR A 10 -18.63 -17.28 -21.28
C TYR A 10 -17.56 -16.71 -22.20
N VAL A 11 -16.84 -15.70 -21.73
CA VAL A 11 -15.55 -15.34 -22.33
C VAL A 11 -14.53 -16.38 -21.90
N GLU A 12 -14.07 -17.20 -22.85
CA GLU A 12 -13.06 -18.22 -22.60
C GLU A 12 -11.64 -17.64 -22.71
N GLU A 13 -10.86 -17.82 -21.65
CA GLU A 13 -9.43 -17.50 -21.64
C GLU A 13 -8.64 -18.69 -21.09
N GLU A 14 -7.34 -18.73 -21.37
CA GLU A 14 -6.46 -19.76 -20.81
C GLU A 14 -6.03 -19.41 -19.38
N VAL A 15 -5.70 -18.13 -19.15
CA VAL A 15 -5.39 -17.58 -17.83
C VAL A 15 -6.13 -16.26 -17.61
N ILE A 16 -6.79 -16.12 -16.47
CA ILE A 16 -7.32 -14.83 -16.00
C ILE A 16 -6.49 -14.35 -14.84
N ILE A 17 -6.11 -13.08 -14.89
CA ILE A 17 -5.33 -12.39 -13.88
C ILE A 17 -6.22 -11.29 -13.29
N VAL A 18 -6.49 -11.34 -11.99
CA VAL A 18 -7.33 -10.32 -11.33
C VAL A 18 -6.43 -9.25 -10.74
N GLY A 19 -6.43 -8.05 -11.33
CA GLY A 19 -5.65 -6.88 -10.91
C GLY A 19 -4.53 -6.51 -11.89
N ALA A 20 -4.51 -5.26 -12.35
CA ALA A 20 -3.50 -4.70 -13.24
C ALA A 20 -2.43 -3.88 -12.47
N GLY A 21 -2.14 -4.25 -11.23
CA GLY A 21 -0.97 -3.77 -10.50
C GLY A 21 0.34 -4.40 -10.99
N PRO A 22 1.50 -4.02 -10.41
CA PRO A 22 2.81 -4.54 -10.83
C PRO A 22 2.89 -6.08 -10.89
N SER A 23 2.25 -6.76 -9.93
CA SER A 23 2.18 -8.24 -9.91
C SER A 23 1.44 -8.82 -11.11
N GLY A 24 0.27 -8.28 -11.45
CA GLY A 24 -0.53 -8.75 -12.57
C GLY A 24 0.13 -8.48 -13.91
N LEU A 25 0.73 -7.30 -14.06
CA LEU A 25 1.51 -6.93 -15.26
C LEU A 25 2.69 -7.88 -15.46
N ALA A 26 3.45 -8.17 -14.40
CA ALA A 26 4.59 -9.09 -14.46
C ALA A 26 4.18 -10.51 -14.88
N VAL A 27 3.07 -11.02 -14.33
CA VAL A 27 2.55 -12.34 -14.70
C VAL A 27 2.12 -12.35 -16.16
N ALA A 28 1.34 -11.36 -16.61
CA ALA A 28 0.88 -11.26 -17.99
C ALA A 28 2.06 -11.24 -18.98
N ALA A 29 3.10 -10.46 -18.69
CA ALA A 29 4.31 -10.41 -19.50
C ALA A 29 5.06 -11.75 -19.56
N CYS A 30 5.26 -12.40 -18.41
CA CYS A 30 5.92 -13.70 -18.32
C CYS A 30 5.16 -14.82 -19.06
N LEU A 31 3.83 -14.77 -19.06
CA LEU A 31 2.97 -15.69 -19.82
C LEU A 31 3.03 -15.40 -21.32
N SER A 32 2.98 -14.13 -21.71
CA SER A 32 3.11 -13.71 -23.11
C SER A 32 4.42 -14.18 -23.73
N LEU A 33 5.54 -14.11 -22.99
CA LEU A 33 6.85 -14.61 -23.46
C LEU A 33 6.89 -16.13 -23.65
N ARG A 34 5.94 -16.87 -23.07
CA ARG A 34 5.79 -18.32 -23.21
C ARG A 34 4.71 -18.70 -24.22
N GLY A 35 4.09 -17.74 -24.90
CA GLY A 35 2.99 -17.98 -25.83
C GLY A 35 1.67 -18.38 -25.14
N ILE A 36 1.56 -18.18 -23.82
CA ILE A 36 0.34 -18.50 -23.05
C ILE A 36 -0.56 -17.27 -23.07
N ARG A 37 -1.81 -17.44 -23.53
CA ARG A 37 -2.76 -16.31 -23.58
C ARG A 37 -3.26 -16.00 -22.18
N SER A 38 -3.28 -14.72 -21.83
CA SER A 38 -3.86 -14.26 -20.58
C SER A 38 -4.66 -12.99 -20.77
N LEU A 39 -5.62 -12.78 -19.88
CA LEU A 39 -6.42 -11.57 -19.78
C LEU A 39 -6.36 -11.01 -18.36
N VAL A 40 -6.00 -9.74 -18.23
CA VAL A 40 -6.03 -9.02 -16.96
C VAL A 40 -7.39 -8.34 -16.79
N LEU A 41 -8.09 -8.60 -15.68
CA LEU A 41 -9.29 -7.88 -15.29
C LEU A 41 -8.93 -6.85 -14.21
N GLU A 42 -9.22 -5.58 -14.46
CA GLU A 42 -8.94 -4.47 -13.54
C GLU A 42 -10.21 -3.67 -13.32
N ARG A 43 -10.53 -3.36 -12.06
CA ARG A 43 -11.74 -2.62 -11.70
C ARG A 43 -11.63 -1.13 -11.98
N ASP A 44 -10.43 -0.58 -11.93
CA ASP A 44 -10.19 0.84 -12.19
C ASP A 44 -10.08 1.12 -13.70
N ASP A 45 -10.05 2.41 -14.04
CA ASP A 45 -9.96 2.95 -15.40
C ASP A 45 -8.54 2.90 -16.01
N CYS A 46 -7.58 2.32 -15.30
CA CYS A 46 -6.18 2.35 -15.68
C CYS A 46 -5.40 1.18 -15.06
N ILE A 47 -4.24 0.88 -15.63
CA ILE A 47 -3.27 -0.01 -15.00
C ILE A 47 -2.56 0.68 -13.84
N ALA A 48 -2.10 -0.10 -12.87
CA ALA A 48 -1.45 0.37 -11.65
C ALA A 48 -2.26 1.45 -10.88
N PRO A 49 -3.58 1.27 -10.67
CA PRO A 49 -4.43 2.31 -10.10
C PRO A 49 -4.05 2.72 -8.68
N LEU A 50 -3.41 1.84 -7.90
CA LEU A 50 -2.88 2.21 -6.59
C LEU A 50 -1.89 3.38 -6.70
N TRP A 51 -1.00 3.34 -7.69
CA TRP A 51 0.04 4.35 -7.88
C TRP A 51 -0.52 5.66 -8.45
N ARG A 52 -1.54 5.57 -9.31
CA ARG A 52 -2.17 6.73 -9.97
C ARG A 52 -3.19 7.42 -9.06
N HIS A 53 -4.08 6.63 -8.46
CA HIS A 53 -5.29 7.10 -7.79
C HIS A 53 -5.30 6.92 -6.29
N ARG A 54 -4.34 6.24 -5.67
CA ARG A 54 -4.37 5.96 -4.21
C ARG A 54 -3.05 6.26 -3.52
N THR A 55 -2.19 7.05 -4.17
CA THR A 55 -0.86 7.43 -3.70
C THR A 55 -0.71 8.95 -3.73
N TYR A 56 -0.05 9.50 -2.71
CA TYR A 56 0.26 10.93 -2.63
C TYR A 56 1.42 11.31 -3.55
N GLU A 57 1.47 12.57 -3.95
CA GLU A 57 2.30 13.03 -5.08
C GLU A 57 3.79 12.91 -4.83
N ARG A 58 4.25 13.19 -3.60
CA ARG A 58 5.67 13.18 -3.29
C ARG A 58 6.30 11.80 -3.13
N VAL A 59 5.51 10.71 -3.24
CA VAL A 59 6.03 9.36 -2.98
C VAL A 59 7.22 9.07 -3.88
N CYS A 60 8.29 8.59 -3.26
CA CYS A 60 9.40 7.95 -3.95
C CYS A 60 9.53 6.54 -3.42
N LEU A 61 9.88 5.58 -4.28
CA LEU A 61 10.14 4.21 -3.88
C LEU A 61 11.15 4.16 -2.72
N HIS A 62 10.86 3.28 -1.77
CA HIS A 62 11.73 3.06 -0.60
C HIS A 62 12.87 2.09 -0.89
N LEU A 63 12.65 1.21 -1.87
CA LEU A 63 13.65 0.27 -2.35
C LEU A 63 14.38 0.85 -3.55
N ALA A 64 15.66 0.51 -3.66
CA ALA A 64 16.46 0.88 -4.82
C ALA A 64 15.90 0.23 -6.10
N LYS A 65 16.01 0.92 -7.25
CA LYS A 65 15.39 0.55 -8.53
C LYS A 65 15.64 -0.90 -8.93
N HIS A 66 16.82 -1.43 -8.68
CA HIS A 66 17.18 -2.80 -9.05
C HIS A 66 16.37 -3.88 -8.28
N HIS A 67 15.79 -3.54 -7.12
CA HIS A 67 14.85 -4.39 -6.39
C HIS A 67 13.38 -4.22 -6.84
N CYS A 68 13.10 -3.20 -7.66
CA CYS A 68 11.77 -2.83 -8.12
C CYS A 68 11.55 -3.09 -9.61
N ALA A 69 12.50 -3.73 -10.30
CA ALA A 69 12.34 -4.11 -11.69
C ALA A 69 11.38 -5.29 -11.81
N LEU A 70 10.38 -5.17 -12.68
CA LEU A 70 9.58 -6.29 -13.14
C LEU A 70 10.42 -7.20 -14.05
N PRO A 71 10.09 -8.51 -14.11
CA PRO A 71 10.84 -9.49 -14.90
C PRO A 71 11.04 -9.06 -16.34
N HIS A 72 12.23 -9.31 -16.88
CA HIS A 72 12.59 -9.02 -18.28
C HIS A 72 12.63 -7.54 -18.68
N ALA A 73 12.50 -6.60 -17.73
CA ALA A 73 12.63 -5.17 -17.97
C ALA A 73 13.37 -4.47 -16.82
N PRO A 74 14.71 -4.50 -16.78
CA PRO A 74 15.45 -3.70 -15.82
C PRO A 74 15.15 -2.20 -16.01
N HIS A 75 15.28 -1.43 -14.92
CA HIS A 75 15.24 0.03 -14.99
C HIS A 75 16.45 0.57 -15.75
N ASP A 76 16.27 1.72 -16.40
CA ASP A 76 17.35 2.40 -17.12
C ASP A 76 18.55 2.71 -16.20
N ALA A 77 19.77 2.66 -16.73
CA ALA A 77 20.99 2.94 -15.97
C ALA A 77 21.00 4.38 -15.40
N THR A 78 20.46 5.34 -16.15
CA THR A 78 20.37 6.76 -15.79
C THR A 78 19.23 7.08 -14.82
N ALA A 79 18.26 6.19 -14.66
CA ALA A 79 17.14 6.41 -13.75
C ALA A 79 17.61 6.59 -12.29
N PRO A 80 16.93 7.41 -11.47
CA PRO A 80 17.28 7.59 -10.07
C PRO A 80 17.34 6.26 -9.30
N THR A 81 18.25 6.15 -8.33
CA THR A 81 18.34 4.96 -7.46
C THR A 81 17.02 4.68 -6.77
N TYR A 82 16.31 5.71 -6.31
CA TYR A 82 14.97 5.62 -5.73
C TYR A 82 14.00 6.38 -6.62
N LEU A 83 13.14 5.66 -7.32
CA LEU A 83 12.27 6.25 -8.34
C LEU A 83 11.15 7.10 -7.71
N PRO A 84 10.92 8.32 -8.18
CA PRO A 84 9.67 9.03 -7.96
C PRO A 84 8.46 8.22 -8.44
N ARG A 85 7.29 8.51 -7.87
CA ARG A 85 6.01 7.88 -8.24
C ARG A 85 5.78 7.89 -9.76
N ASP A 86 5.92 9.05 -10.38
CA ASP A 86 5.57 9.24 -11.79
C ASP A 86 6.54 8.50 -12.72
N ASP A 87 7.83 8.43 -12.38
CA ASP A 87 8.82 7.61 -13.09
C ASP A 87 8.47 6.11 -13.01
N PHE A 88 8.02 5.64 -11.84
CA PHE A 88 7.58 4.26 -11.69
C PHE A 88 6.30 3.97 -12.48
N ILE A 89 5.37 4.93 -12.54
CA ILE A 89 4.16 4.82 -13.38
C ILE A 89 4.53 4.72 -14.87
N HIS A 90 5.42 5.61 -15.36
CA HIS A 90 5.92 5.55 -16.74
C HIS A 90 6.60 4.22 -17.06
N TYR A 91 7.37 3.69 -16.11
CA TYR A 91 7.97 2.37 -16.23
C TYR A 91 6.92 1.26 -16.39
N LEU A 92 5.83 1.28 -15.61
CA LEU A 92 4.75 0.29 -15.70
C LEU A 92 3.96 0.40 -17.02
N ASP A 93 3.75 1.62 -17.54
CA ASP A 93 3.14 1.84 -18.86
C ASP A 93 4.00 1.29 -19.99
N ALA A 94 5.29 1.62 -19.96
CA ALA A 94 6.25 1.09 -20.92
C ALA A 94 6.32 -0.44 -20.85
N TYR A 95 6.23 -1.01 -19.64
CA TYR A 95 6.20 -2.46 -19.41
C TYR A 95 4.96 -3.10 -20.05
N ALA A 96 3.76 -2.61 -19.72
CA ALA A 96 2.51 -3.15 -20.25
C ALA A 96 2.48 -3.07 -21.79
N LYS A 97 2.94 -1.95 -22.36
CA LYS A 97 3.05 -1.76 -23.81
C LYS A 97 4.07 -2.72 -24.44
N ARG A 98 5.26 -2.85 -23.86
CA ARG A 98 6.35 -3.70 -24.37
C ARG A 98 5.93 -5.17 -24.50
N PHE A 99 5.13 -5.66 -23.56
CA PHE A 99 4.66 -7.04 -23.54
C PHE A 99 3.22 -7.22 -24.03
N ALA A 100 2.64 -6.18 -24.65
CA ALA A 100 1.28 -6.19 -25.19
C ALA A 100 0.24 -6.78 -24.21
N VAL A 101 0.29 -6.34 -22.95
CA VAL A 101 -0.60 -6.85 -21.89
C VAL A 101 -2.05 -6.58 -22.27
N ARG A 102 -2.83 -7.65 -22.43
CA ARG A 102 -4.28 -7.58 -22.66
C ARG A 102 -4.98 -7.33 -21.33
N SER A 103 -5.70 -6.21 -21.23
CA SER A 103 -6.50 -5.88 -20.05
C SER A 103 -7.90 -5.43 -20.42
N HIS A 104 -8.88 -5.83 -19.60
CA HIS A 104 -10.20 -5.23 -19.54
C HIS A 104 -10.26 -4.37 -18.27
N LEU A 105 -10.28 -3.05 -18.47
CA LEU A 105 -10.45 -2.06 -17.40
C LEU A 105 -11.93 -1.95 -17.03
N TYR A 106 -12.26 -1.36 -15.89
CA TYR A 106 -13.64 -1.28 -15.38
C TYR A 106 -14.30 -2.65 -15.12
N ARG A 107 -13.53 -3.73 -14.96
CA ARG A 107 -14.04 -5.08 -14.63
C ARG A 107 -13.77 -5.38 -13.16
N GLU A 108 -14.80 -5.23 -12.35
CA GLU A 108 -14.74 -5.60 -10.94
C GLU A 108 -15.12 -7.07 -10.75
N VAL A 109 -14.14 -7.91 -10.41
CA VAL A 109 -14.39 -9.31 -10.08
C VAL A 109 -15.13 -9.41 -8.75
N ARG A 110 -16.34 -9.99 -8.77
CA ARG A 110 -17.21 -10.18 -7.60
C ARG A 110 -17.06 -11.55 -6.97
N ALA A 111 -16.88 -12.57 -7.81
CA ALA A 111 -16.71 -13.93 -7.37
C ALA A 111 -15.82 -14.71 -8.33
N ALA A 112 -15.03 -15.63 -7.80
CA ALA A 112 -14.33 -16.63 -8.58
C ALA A 112 -14.33 -17.96 -7.82
N TRP A 113 -14.69 -19.05 -8.48
CA TRP A 113 -14.69 -20.39 -7.89
C TRP A 113 -14.27 -21.43 -8.90
N TYR A 114 -13.79 -22.58 -8.40
CA TYR A 114 -13.44 -23.69 -9.25
C TYR A 114 -14.68 -24.58 -9.47
N ASP A 115 -15.04 -24.80 -10.73
CA ASP A 115 -16.07 -25.75 -11.15
C ASP A 115 -15.39 -27.09 -11.48
N SER A 116 -15.47 -28.02 -10.53
CA SER A 116 -14.86 -29.35 -10.66
C SER A 116 -15.49 -30.19 -11.77
N ALA A 117 -16.75 -29.95 -12.15
CA ALA A 117 -17.39 -30.69 -13.24
C ALA A 117 -16.86 -30.25 -14.61
N LYS A 118 -16.46 -28.98 -14.73
CA LYS A 118 -15.88 -28.40 -15.97
C LYS A 118 -14.36 -28.37 -15.96
N GLU A 119 -13.71 -28.72 -14.84
CA GLU A 119 -12.28 -28.60 -14.60
C GLU A 119 -11.72 -27.19 -14.90
N ARG A 120 -12.51 -26.16 -14.58
CA ARG A 120 -12.20 -24.77 -14.90
C ARG A 120 -12.64 -23.84 -13.78
N TRP A 121 -11.98 -22.70 -13.70
CA TRP A 121 -12.44 -21.58 -12.89
C TRP A 121 -13.55 -20.84 -13.61
N VAL A 122 -14.57 -20.46 -12.85
CA VAL A 122 -15.61 -19.52 -13.24
C VAL A 122 -15.32 -18.20 -12.54
N VAL A 123 -15.33 -17.10 -13.29
CA VAL A 123 -15.13 -15.74 -12.75
C VAL A 123 -16.34 -14.89 -13.13
N GLU A 124 -16.96 -14.32 -12.12
CA GLU A 124 -18.01 -13.32 -12.23
C GLU A 124 -17.39 -11.93 -12.10
N ALA A 125 -17.56 -11.09 -13.12
CA ALA A 125 -17.16 -9.70 -13.07
C ALA A 125 -18.33 -8.78 -13.43
N ILE A 126 -18.33 -7.57 -12.88
CA ILE A 126 -19.23 -6.50 -13.30
C ILE A 126 -18.42 -5.52 -14.15
N ASN A 127 -18.95 -5.21 -15.33
CA ASN A 127 -18.48 -4.11 -16.13
C ASN A 127 -19.06 -2.81 -15.55
N LEU A 128 -18.22 -2.01 -14.91
CA LEU A 128 -18.63 -0.80 -14.19
C LEU A 128 -19.12 0.33 -15.11
N ASP A 129 -18.76 0.31 -16.41
CA ASP A 129 -19.27 1.29 -17.37
C ASP A 129 -20.73 1.04 -17.75
N THR A 130 -21.13 -0.24 -17.80
CA THR A 130 -22.44 -0.66 -18.31
C THR A 130 -23.37 -1.26 -17.25
N GLY A 131 -22.83 -1.59 -16.07
CA GLY A 131 -23.53 -2.33 -15.02
C GLY A 131 -23.81 -3.81 -15.35
N ARG A 132 -23.32 -4.31 -16.48
CA ARG A 132 -23.58 -5.70 -16.91
C ARG A 132 -22.67 -6.68 -16.20
N ILE A 133 -23.22 -7.84 -15.86
CA ILE A 133 -22.45 -8.99 -15.38
C ILE A 133 -21.82 -9.67 -16.60
N GLU A 134 -20.52 -9.88 -16.54
CA GLU A 134 -19.71 -10.62 -17.50
C GLU A 134 -19.22 -11.92 -16.83
N TRP A 135 -19.35 -13.03 -17.54
CA TRP A 135 -18.94 -14.35 -17.07
C TRP A 135 -17.73 -14.83 -17.84
N TYR A 136 -16.71 -15.30 -17.12
CA TYR A 136 -15.49 -15.82 -17.73
C TYR A 136 -15.21 -17.26 -17.30
N SER A 137 -14.65 -18.05 -18.20
CA SER A 137 -14.20 -19.42 -17.93
C SER A 137 -12.72 -19.58 -18.24
N THR A 138 -11.92 -20.03 -17.27
CA THR A 138 -10.46 -20.13 -17.43
C THR A 138 -9.88 -21.41 -16.84
N LYS A 139 -8.77 -21.91 -17.40
CA LYS A 139 -8.03 -23.04 -16.81
C LYS A 139 -7.26 -22.63 -15.57
N HIS A 140 -6.70 -21.42 -15.60
CA HIS A 140 -5.89 -20.89 -14.51
C HIS A 140 -6.40 -19.52 -14.07
N LEU A 141 -6.39 -19.31 -12.76
CA LEU A 141 -6.73 -18.04 -12.13
C LEU A 141 -5.52 -17.54 -11.34
N VAL A 142 -5.16 -16.29 -11.55
CA VAL A 142 -4.09 -15.61 -10.81
C VAL A 142 -4.69 -14.47 -10.00
N ALA A 143 -4.58 -14.55 -8.68
CA ALA A 143 -4.96 -13.46 -7.79
C ALA A 143 -3.83 -12.43 -7.68
N ALA A 144 -4.01 -11.27 -8.30
CA ALA A 144 -3.05 -10.16 -8.33
C ALA A 144 -3.65 -8.81 -7.85
N ALA A 145 -4.74 -8.86 -7.09
CA ALA A 145 -5.48 -7.69 -6.59
C ALA A 145 -4.74 -6.91 -5.49
N GLY A 146 -3.63 -7.45 -4.98
CA GLY A 146 -2.80 -6.82 -3.96
C GLY A 146 -3.33 -6.97 -2.52
N GLU A 147 -2.52 -6.48 -1.58
CA GLU A 147 -2.81 -6.56 -0.14
C GLU A 147 -3.37 -5.24 0.42
N ASN A 148 -3.10 -4.12 -0.25
CA ASN A 148 -3.45 -2.78 0.19
C ASN A 148 -4.62 -2.21 -0.61
N ASP A 149 -5.78 -2.86 -0.50
CA ASP A 149 -6.93 -2.55 -1.37
C ASP A 149 -8.00 -1.71 -0.66
N GLU A 150 -8.62 -2.28 0.38
CA GLU A 150 -9.70 -1.65 1.12
C GLU A 150 -9.14 -0.80 2.27
N LYS A 151 -9.57 0.46 2.39
CA LYS A 151 -9.12 1.39 3.45
C LYS A 151 -9.60 0.88 4.81
N VAL A 152 -8.74 0.93 5.83
CA VAL A 152 -9.15 0.62 7.20
C VAL A 152 -9.32 1.91 7.97
N VAL A 153 -10.55 2.41 8.07
CA VAL A 153 -10.89 3.55 8.93
C VAL A 153 -11.41 3.00 10.26
N PRO A 154 -10.76 3.30 11.40
CA PRO A 154 -11.22 2.82 12.69
C PRO A 154 -12.53 3.49 13.09
N GLU A 155 -13.39 2.75 13.79
CA GLU A 155 -14.52 3.35 14.49
C GLU A 155 -14.01 4.21 15.63
N VAL A 156 -14.36 5.49 15.62
CA VAL A 156 -13.98 6.46 16.64
C VAL A 156 -15.24 7.13 17.18
N LEU A 157 -15.45 7.02 18.49
CA LEU A 157 -16.62 7.60 19.15
C LEU A 157 -16.69 9.11 18.93
N GLY A 158 -17.80 9.59 18.39
CA GLY A 158 -18.05 11.02 18.15
C GLY A 158 -17.33 11.61 16.93
N LEU A 159 -16.72 10.78 16.06
CA LEU A 159 -16.05 11.25 14.85
C LEU A 159 -17.01 11.98 13.89
N ASP A 160 -18.28 11.61 13.88
CA ASP A 160 -19.37 12.27 13.16
C ASP A 160 -19.63 13.72 13.64
N THR A 161 -19.20 14.06 14.85
CA THR A 161 -19.27 15.44 15.37
C THR A 161 -18.10 16.31 14.92
N PHE A 162 -17.08 15.75 14.27
CA PHE A 162 -15.90 16.50 13.84
C PHE A 162 -16.22 17.42 12.66
N HIS A 163 -16.06 18.73 12.87
CA HIS A 163 -16.33 19.73 11.84
C HIS A 163 -15.21 19.90 10.81
N GLY A 164 -14.02 19.39 11.12
CA GLY A 164 -12.85 19.48 10.27
C GLY A 164 -12.80 18.41 9.17
N LYS A 165 -11.73 18.44 8.38
CA LYS A 165 -11.55 17.47 7.29
C LYS A 165 -11.08 16.11 7.84
N VAL A 166 -11.77 15.02 7.49
CA VAL A 166 -11.32 13.65 7.79
C VAL A 166 -10.92 12.98 6.48
N VAL A 167 -9.69 12.44 6.42
CA VAL A 167 -9.13 11.85 5.20
C VAL A 167 -8.43 10.54 5.54
N HIS A 168 -8.53 9.51 4.71
CA HIS A 168 -7.65 8.34 4.79
C HIS A 168 -6.39 8.57 3.95
N ALA A 169 -5.25 7.96 4.30
CA ALA A 169 -3.99 8.11 3.58
C ALA A 169 -4.10 7.81 2.07
N ALA A 170 -5.06 6.97 1.66
CA ALA A 170 -5.37 6.65 0.27
C ALA A 170 -5.91 7.84 -0.54
N ASP A 171 -6.60 8.76 0.14
CA ASP A 171 -7.24 9.94 -0.45
C ASP A 171 -6.40 11.21 -0.24
N TYR A 172 -5.31 11.12 0.53
CA TYR A 172 -4.35 12.19 0.68
C TYR A 172 -3.53 12.31 -0.61
N ARG A 173 -3.44 13.54 -1.17
CA ARG A 173 -2.67 13.83 -2.39
C ARG A 173 -1.43 14.66 -2.11
N SER A 174 -1.60 15.75 -1.38
CA SER A 174 -0.55 16.71 -1.04
C SER A 174 -0.93 17.47 0.23
N ALA A 175 0.03 18.22 0.77
CA ALA A 175 -0.18 19.09 1.92
C ALA A 175 -0.93 20.40 1.57
N GLU A 176 -1.44 20.53 0.35
CA GLU A 176 -2.15 21.73 -0.10
C GLU A 176 -3.37 22.02 0.79
N GLY A 177 -3.50 23.29 1.19
CA GLY A 177 -4.59 23.75 2.05
C GLY A 177 -4.46 23.39 3.54
N PHE A 178 -3.33 22.80 3.97
CA PHE A 178 -3.06 22.47 5.38
C PHE A 178 -2.09 23.42 6.09
N LYS A 179 -1.48 24.37 5.38
CA LYS A 179 -0.57 25.36 5.97
C LYS A 179 -1.25 26.13 7.12
N GLY A 180 -0.58 26.23 8.27
CA GLY A 180 -1.06 26.93 9.47
C GLY A 180 -2.17 26.21 10.23
N LYS A 181 -2.62 25.04 9.78
CA LYS A 181 -3.68 24.26 10.44
C LYS A 181 -3.11 23.22 11.41
N ALA A 182 -3.87 22.88 12.43
CA ALA A 182 -3.57 21.79 13.36
C ALA A 182 -4.06 20.46 12.79
N ILE A 183 -3.14 19.54 12.48
CA ILE A 183 -3.44 18.28 11.79
C ILE A 183 -3.03 17.10 12.66
N LEU A 184 -3.95 16.15 12.83
CA LEU A 184 -3.68 14.89 13.52
C LEU A 184 -3.51 13.76 12.49
N VAL A 185 -2.31 13.20 12.40
CA VAL A 185 -2.05 11.98 11.63
C VAL A 185 -2.19 10.77 12.56
N VAL A 186 -3.06 9.82 12.21
CA VAL A 186 -3.34 8.64 13.03
C VAL A 186 -2.64 7.43 12.42
N GLY A 187 -1.58 6.95 13.08
CA GLY A 187 -0.79 5.81 12.63
C GLY A 187 0.62 6.21 12.19
N CYS A 188 1.59 5.37 12.53
CA CYS A 188 3.01 5.61 12.33
C CYS A 188 3.67 4.58 11.38
N GLY A 189 2.88 4.01 10.46
CA GLY A 189 3.43 3.27 9.33
C GLY A 189 4.10 4.21 8.32
N ASN A 190 4.66 3.64 7.25
CA ASN A 190 5.33 4.41 6.19
C ASN A 190 4.50 5.61 5.70
N SER A 191 3.23 5.39 5.29
CA SER A 191 2.36 6.48 4.85
C SER A 191 2.12 7.54 5.94
N GLY A 192 1.92 7.13 7.19
CA GLY A 192 1.68 8.09 8.29
C GLY A 192 2.88 8.97 8.57
N MET A 193 4.09 8.38 8.59
CA MET A 193 5.32 9.13 8.80
C MET A 193 5.64 10.07 7.63
N GLU A 194 5.43 9.65 6.39
CA GLU A 194 5.64 10.50 5.22
C GLU A 194 4.62 11.63 5.11
N ILE A 195 3.34 11.36 5.36
CA ILE A 195 2.29 12.38 5.35
C ILE A 195 2.54 13.39 6.48
N ALA A 196 2.91 12.94 7.68
CA ALA A 196 3.25 13.85 8.77
C ALA A 196 4.45 14.75 8.42
N TYR A 197 5.46 14.20 7.73
CA TYR A 197 6.58 14.99 7.23
C TYR A 197 6.16 16.00 6.16
N ASP A 198 5.31 15.60 5.22
CA ASP A 198 4.79 16.48 4.18
C ASP A 198 4.00 17.67 4.76
N LEU A 199 3.10 17.39 5.69
CA LEU A 199 2.33 18.40 6.42
C LEU A 199 3.23 19.36 7.20
N ALA A 200 4.22 18.84 7.94
CA ALA A 200 5.14 19.66 8.71
C ALA A 200 6.01 20.57 7.81
N VAL A 201 6.52 20.04 6.69
CA VAL A 201 7.29 20.84 5.71
C VAL A 201 6.43 21.93 5.07
N ALA A 202 5.14 21.66 4.83
CA ALA A 202 4.19 22.65 4.32
C ALA A 202 3.77 23.71 5.37
N GLY A 203 4.23 23.59 6.62
CA GLY A 203 3.93 24.54 7.70
C GLY A 203 2.63 24.26 8.45
N ALA A 204 2.13 23.02 8.45
CA ALA A 204 1.04 22.59 9.32
C ALA A 204 1.56 22.27 10.73
N SER A 205 0.78 22.59 11.77
CA SER A 205 1.04 22.14 13.13
C SER A 205 0.66 20.66 13.24
N THR A 206 1.64 19.78 13.14
CA THR A 206 1.40 18.35 12.90
C THR A 206 1.60 17.54 14.17
N SER A 207 0.58 16.74 14.52
CA SER A 207 0.67 15.71 15.57
C SER A 207 0.54 14.33 14.96
N ILE A 208 1.29 13.34 15.46
CA ILE A 208 1.20 11.96 14.99
C ILE A 208 0.91 10.99 16.14
N VAL A 209 -0.10 10.15 15.98
CA VAL A 209 -0.45 9.09 16.94
C VAL A 209 0.45 7.88 16.71
N VAL A 210 1.22 7.53 17.74
CA VAL A 210 2.13 6.38 17.76
C VAL A 210 1.68 5.41 18.84
N ARG A 211 1.03 4.31 18.45
CA ARG A 211 0.57 3.27 19.39
C ARG A 211 1.52 2.07 19.47
N SER A 212 2.09 1.69 18.33
CA SER A 212 2.86 0.47 18.18
C SER A 212 4.35 0.76 18.20
N LYS A 213 5.14 -0.25 18.54
CA LYS A 213 6.59 -0.19 18.38
C LYS A 213 6.95 -0.21 16.89
N VAL A 214 7.90 0.61 16.49
CA VAL A 214 8.35 0.73 15.08
C VAL A 214 9.87 0.76 15.00
N HIS A 215 10.42 0.11 13.97
CA HIS A 215 11.81 0.32 13.58
C HIS A 215 11.88 1.47 12.59
N LEU A 216 12.80 2.41 12.81
CA LEU A 216 13.16 3.42 11.82
C LEU A 216 14.43 2.97 11.10
N VAL A 217 14.41 3.06 9.77
CA VAL A 217 15.56 2.88 8.89
C VAL A 217 15.57 4.03 7.88
N ASN A 218 16.71 4.40 7.31
CA ASN A 218 16.71 5.20 6.08
C ASN A 218 16.85 4.25 4.86
N LYS A 219 16.72 4.81 3.66
CA LYS A 219 16.73 4.03 2.41
C LYS A 219 18.08 3.31 2.21
N GLU A 220 19.18 3.96 2.57
CA GLU A 220 20.55 3.46 2.41
C GLU A 220 20.82 2.25 3.31
N ILE A 221 20.48 2.36 4.60
CA ILE A 221 20.58 1.28 5.58
C ILE A 221 19.74 0.08 5.12
N TRP A 222 18.52 0.34 4.66
CA TRP A 222 17.64 -0.72 4.19
C TRP A 222 18.15 -1.37 2.90
N ASN A 223 18.74 -0.60 1.99
CA ASN A 223 19.39 -1.13 0.79
C ASN A 223 20.59 -2.03 1.13
N VAL A 224 21.38 -1.69 2.14
CA VAL A 224 22.43 -2.58 2.67
C VAL A 224 21.83 -3.88 3.19
N ALA A 225 20.75 -3.80 3.98
CA ALA A 225 20.07 -4.99 4.49
C ALA A 225 19.57 -5.91 3.37
N MET A 226 18.92 -5.34 2.36
CA MET A 226 18.41 -6.07 1.20
C MET A 226 19.52 -6.68 0.35
N THR A 227 20.65 -5.99 0.18
CA THR A 227 21.81 -6.49 -0.57
C THR A 227 22.47 -7.66 0.16
N LEU A 228 22.66 -7.55 1.47
CA LEU A 228 23.31 -8.58 2.29
C LEU A 228 22.42 -9.80 2.55
N TYR A 229 21.10 -9.68 2.34
CA TYR A 229 20.13 -10.75 2.57
C TYR A 229 20.48 -12.06 1.84
N ARG A 230 21.11 -11.98 0.66
CA ARG A 230 21.52 -13.16 -0.11
C ARG A 230 22.80 -13.83 0.42
N TYR A 231 23.57 -13.14 1.25
CA TYR A 231 24.93 -13.54 1.60
C TYR A 231 25.12 -13.83 3.09
N LEU A 232 24.28 -13.27 3.97
CA LEU A 232 24.45 -13.34 5.42
C LEU A 232 23.19 -13.84 6.13
N PRO A 233 23.33 -14.51 7.29
CA PRO A 233 22.20 -14.84 8.15
C PRO A 233 21.47 -13.59 8.65
N VAL A 234 20.14 -13.67 8.75
CA VAL A 234 19.25 -12.56 9.16
C VAL A 234 19.68 -11.90 10.47
N TRP A 235 20.10 -12.67 11.47
CA TRP A 235 20.51 -12.13 12.78
C TRP A 235 21.77 -11.26 12.70
N VAL A 236 22.69 -11.54 11.76
CA VAL A 236 23.89 -10.72 11.52
C VAL A 236 23.48 -9.39 10.90
N ILE A 237 22.62 -9.46 9.88
CA ILE A 237 22.09 -8.29 9.18
C ILE A 237 21.34 -7.39 10.16
N ASP A 238 20.48 -7.97 11.01
CA ASP A 238 19.73 -7.21 12.00
C ASP A 238 20.63 -6.47 13.00
N LYS A 239 21.69 -7.12 13.51
CA LYS A 239 22.66 -6.45 14.39
C LYS A 239 23.36 -5.29 13.70
N LEU A 240 23.78 -5.48 12.45
CA LEU A 240 24.43 -4.45 11.64
C LEU A 240 23.47 -3.28 11.36
N VAL A 241 22.24 -3.57 10.94
CA VAL A 241 21.20 -2.57 10.68
C VAL A 241 20.88 -1.78 11.94
N LEU A 242 20.72 -2.44 13.09
CA LEU A 242 20.45 -1.77 14.36
C LEU A 242 21.60 -0.86 14.79
N LEU A 243 22.85 -1.27 14.57
CA LEU A 243 24.03 -0.42 14.81
C LEU A 243 24.01 0.83 13.93
N MET A 244 23.76 0.67 12.62
CA MET A 244 23.66 1.79 11.69
C MET A 244 22.50 2.73 12.05
N CYS A 245 21.35 2.17 12.43
CA CYS A 245 20.19 2.95 12.86
C CYS A 245 20.48 3.74 14.14
N PHE A 246 21.20 3.13 15.11
CA PHE A 246 21.60 3.85 16.32
C PHE A 246 22.57 4.99 16.00
N ALA A 247 23.49 4.82 15.05
CA ALA A 247 24.39 5.88 14.62
C ALA A 247 23.66 7.06 13.95
N VAL A 248 22.62 6.78 13.15
CA VAL A 248 21.85 7.80 12.42
C VAL A 248 20.77 8.48 13.27
N PHE A 249 19.99 7.69 13.99
CA PHE A 249 18.79 8.15 14.71
C PHE A 249 19.00 8.30 16.22
N GLY A 250 20.03 7.65 16.80
CA GLY A 250 20.23 7.60 18.24
C GLY A 250 19.13 6.84 18.97
N ASP A 251 18.84 7.28 20.19
CA ASP A 251 17.77 6.71 21.03
C ASP A 251 16.40 7.34 20.69
N THR A 252 15.68 6.71 19.75
CA THR A 252 14.37 7.17 19.27
C THR A 252 13.27 7.10 20.33
N ALA A 253 13.45 6.28 21.38
CA ALA A 253 12.45 6.13 22.44
C ALA A 253 12.26 7.42 23.25
N ARG A 254 13.30 8.26 23.35
CA ARG A 254 13.22 9.59 23.99
C ARG A 254 12.21 10.52 23.33
N TYR A 255 11.85 10.24 22.08
CA TYR A 255 10.90 11.00 21.29
C TYR A 255 9.58 10.25 21.07
N GLY A 256 9.31 9.20 21.86
CA GLY A 256 8.06 8.43 21.79
C GLY A 256 8.02 7.36 20.70
N LEU A 257 9.13 7.11 19.98
CA LEU A 257 9.24 6.06 18.97
C LEU A 257 10.00 4.85 19.53
N CYS A 258 9.28 3.98 20.22
CA CYS A 258 9.85 2.78 20.82
C CYS A 258 10.11 1.69 19.77
N ARG A 259 11.32 1.12 19.78
CA ARG A 259 11.68 0.02 18.89
C ARG A 259 11.14 -1.35 19.36
N PRO A 260 10.77 -2.26 18.43
CA PRO A 260 10.50 -3.67 18.72
C PRO A 260 11.72 -4.39 19.32
N ALA A 261 11.47 -5.53 19.98
CA ALA A 261 12.53 -6.36 20.59
C ALA A 261 13.28 -7.24 19.57
N VAL A 262 12.60 -7.62 18.49
CA VAL A 262 13.17 -8.35 17.35
C VAL A 262 13.81 -7.37 16.36
N GLY A 263 14.77 -7.82 15.56
CA GLY A 263 15.42 -6.96 14.56
C GLY A 263 14.53 -6.62 13.36
N PRO A 264 14.85 -5.57 12.58
CA PRO A 264 13.99 -5.07 11.50
C PRO A 264 13.68 -6.09 10.40
N LEU A 265 14.68 -6.87 9.97
CA LEU A 265 14.53 -7.87 8.93
C LEU A 265 13.82 -9.13 9.47
N THR A 266 14.15 -9.57 10.69
CA THR A 266 13.40 -10.65 11.36
C THR A 266 11.92 -10.28 11.49
N MET A 267 11.61 -9.04 11.90
CA MET A 267 10.23 -8.55 12.01
C MET A 267 9.49 -8.63 10.67
N LYS A 268 10.14 -8.17 9.57
CA LYS A 268 9.59 -8.23 8.21
C LYS A 268 9.28 -9.67 7.77
N LEU A 269 10.10 -10.65 8.16
CA LEU A 269 9.93 -12.05 7.75
C LEU A 269 8.88 -12.80 8.58
N THR A 270 8.62 -12.35 9.81
CA THR A 270 7.76 -13.06 10.77
C THR A 270 6.42 -12.39 11.02
N THR A 271 6.26 -11.15 10.58
CA THR A 271 5.06 -10.35 10.76
C THR A 271 4.74 -9.56 9.49
N PRO A 272 3.49 -9.09 9.32
CA PRO A 272 3.14 -8.15 8.25
C PRO A 272 3.75 -6.74 8.42
N ALA A 273 4.43 -6.47 9.53
CA ALA A 273 4.96 -5.14 9.84
C ALA A 273 6.29 -4.90 9.12
N TYR A 274 6.33 -3.82 8.36
CA TYR A 274 7.56 -3.31 7.75
C TYR A 274 8.23 -2.29 8.68
N PRO A 275 9.57 -2.21 8.68
CA PRO A 275 10.22 -1.04 9.23
C PRO A 275 9.80 0.21 8.46
N VAL A 276 9.77 1.33 9.16
CA VAL A 276 9.46 2.61 8.56
C VAL A 276 10.72 3.20 7.98
N VAL A 277 10.64 3.52 6.69
CA VAL A 277 11.73 4.13 5.94
C VAL A 277 11.59 5.64 6.09
N ASP A 278 12.35 6.21 7.03
CA ASP A 278 12.35 7.63 7.33
C ASP A 278 12.90 8.44 6.15
N VAL A 279 12.17 9.50 5.80
CA VAL A 279 12.53 10.47 4.75
C VAL A 279 12.77 11.88 5.30
N GLY A 280 12.96 12.01 6.62
CA GLY A 280 13.10 13.29 7.33
C GLY A 280 12.07 13.52 8.43
N THR A 281 11.07 12.65 8.57
CA THR A 281 10.04 12.75 9.61
C THR A 281 10.65 12.77 11.00
N PHE A 282 11.61 11.88 11.28
CA PHE A 282 12.25 11.81 12.58
C PHE A 282 13.03 13.09 12.92
N ALA A 283 13.64 13.75 11.93
CA ALA A 283 14.30 15.03 12.15
C ALA A 283 13.31 16.11 12.62
N LYS A 284 12.09 16.12 12.06
CA LYS A 284 11.00 17.02 12.46
C LYS A 284 10.40 16.67 13.82
N ILE A 285 10.36 15.39 14.18
CA ILE A 285 10.00 14.96 15.53
C ILE A 285 11.05 15.44 16.54
N ARG A 286 12.34 15.28 16.20
CA ARG A 286 13.46 15.69 17.05
C ARG A 286 13.52 17.20 17.28
N SER A 287 13.18 18.01 16.27
CA SER A 287 13.09 19.47 16.40
C SER A 287 11.83 19.95 17.12
N GLY A 288 10.85 19.07 17.35
CA GLY A 288 9.56 19.41 17.96
C GLY A 288 8.52 19.98 16.97
N GLU A 289 8.85 20.04 15.67
CA GLU A 289 7.91 20.47 14.63
C GLU A 289 6.79 19.45 14.38
N ILE A 290 7.04 18.17 14.66
CA ILE A 290 6.01 17.12 14.73
C ILE A 290 5.88 16.64 16.18
N CYS A 291 4.67 16.75 16.74
CA CYS A 291 4.39 16.27 18.09
C CYS A 291 3.99 14.79 18.07
N VAL A 292 4.73 13.94 18.80
CA VAL A 292 4.36 12.53 18.97
C VAL A 292 3.33 12.39 20.09
N VAL A 293 2.20 11.76 19.77
CA VAL A 293 1.12 11.45 20.72
C VAL A 293 1.12 9.94 20.97
N PRO A 294 1.68 9.46 22.11
CA PRO A 294 1.79 8.04 22.41
C PRO A 294 0.50 7.47 23.02
N ALA A 295 -0.67 7.86 22.50
CA ALA A 295 -1.96 7.47 23.04
C ALA A 295 -3.00 7.33 21.92
N ALA A 296 -3.86 6.32 22.02
CA ALA A 296 -4.98 6.15 21.10
C ALA A 296 -6.00 7.28 21.25
N ILE A 297 -6.74 7.57 20.18
CA ILE A 297 -7.92 8.43 20.26
C ILE A 297 -8.98 7.70 21.11
N LYS A 298 -9.52 8.40 22.11
CA LYS A 298 -10.61 7.91 22.95
C LYS A 298 -11.96 8.33 22.39
N CYS A 299 -12.13 9.62 22.08
CA CYS A 299 -13.33 10.13 21.43
C CYS A 299 -13.05 11.50 20.78
N VAL A 300 -14.00 11.95 19.97
CA VAL A 300 -14.01 13.27 19.33
C VAL A 300 -15.26 14.03 19.74
N ARG A 301 -15.11 15.34 20.00
CA ARG A 301 -16.18 16.26 20.39
C ARG A 301 -16.01 17.59 19.65
N GLY A 302 -16.77 17.82 18.59
CA GLY A 302 -16.54 18.97 17.73
C GLY A 302 -15.13 18.90 17.14
N SER A 303 -14.37 19.99 17.19
CA SER A 303 -12.96 20.01 16.73
C SER A 303 -11.95 19.41 17.73
N THR A 304 -12.39 19.02 18.93
CA THR A 304 -11.51 18.53 19.99
C THR A 304 -11.40 17.01 19.96
N VAL A 305 -10.17 16.51 19.94
CA VAL A 305 -9.85 15.08 20.07
C VAL A 305 -9.35 14.81 21.48
N GLU A 306 -9.99 13.86 22.17
CA GLU A 306 -9.56 13.35 23.47
C GLU A 306 -8.76 12.06 23.28
N PHE A 307 -7.58 11.99 23.88
CA PHE A 307 -6.70 10.82 23.85
C PHE A 307 -6.86 9.96 25.10
N ALA A 308 -6.48 8.69 25.02
CA ALA A 308 -6.60 7.73 26.11
C ALA A 308 -5.81 8.11 27.39
N ASN A 309 -4.81 8.99 27.26
CA ASN A 309 -4.06 9.54 28.39
C ASN A 309 -4.73 10.77 29.04
N GLY A 310 -5.96 11.12 28.64
CA GLY A 310 -6.73 12.25 29.16
C GLY A 310 -6.38 13.61 28.54
N LYS A 311 -5.35 13.70 27.68
CA LYS A 311 -5.03 14.94 26.97
C LYS A 311 -6.09 15.24 25.92
N GLN A 312 -6.34 16.52 25.69
CA GLN A 312 -7.29 17.01 24.70
C GLN A 312 -6.63 18.09 23.86
N HIS A 313 -6.83 18.02 22.54
CA HIS A 313 -6.30 19.00 21.60
C HIS A 313 -7.31 19.25 20.49
N ALA A 314 -7.41 20.51 20.05
CA ALA A 314 -8.22 20.88 18.90
C ALA A 314 -7.44 20.64 17.61
N PHE A 315 -8.12 20.12 16.58
CA PHE A 315 -7.56 19.87 15.26
C PHE A 315 -8.51 20.37 14.17
N ASP A 316 -7.93 20.84 13.07
CA ASP A 316 -8.65 21.26 11.87
C ASP A 316 -8.84 20.10 10.88
N ALA A 317 -8.00 19.07 10.96
CA ALA A 317 -8.14 17.85 10.18
C ALA A 317 -7.54 16.62 10.85
N ILE A 318 -8.06 15.45 10.48
CA ILE A 318 -7.58 14.14 10.88
C ILE A 318 -7.22 13.34 9.62
N VAL A 319 -6.00 12.83 9.55
CA VAL A 319 -5.54 11.93 8.50
C VAL A 319 -5.34 10.53 9.05
N PHE A 320 -6.19 9.59 8.68
CA PHE A 320 -6.08 8.18 9.03
C PHE A 320 -5.06 7.48 8.15
N ALA A 321 -3.88 7.19 8.70
CA ALA A 321 -2.85 6.33 8.12
C ALA A 321 -2.88 4.94 8.77
N THR A 322 -4.09 4.36 8.82
CA THR A 322 -4.44 3.17 9.61
C THR A 322 -4.42 1.87 8.81
N GLY A 323 -3.90 1.92 7.58
CA GLY A 323 -3.61 0.75 6.76
C GLY A 323 -4.79 0.31 5.90
N TYR A 324 -4.67 -0.92 5.40
CA TYR A 324 -5.53 -1.46 4.37
C TYR A 324 -5.83 -2.94 4.63
N ARG A 325 -6.83 -3.49 3.93
CA ARG A 325 -7.14 -4.92 3.88
C ARG A 325 -7.09 -5.42 2.44
N SER A 326 -6.71 -6.69 2.29
CA SER A 326 -6.86 -7.40 1.02
C SER A 326 -8.31 -7.84 0.83
N THR A 327 -8.83 -7.64 -0.37
CA THR A 327 -10.17 -8.07 -0.78
C THR A 327 -10.16 -9.46 -1.42
N THR A 328 -8.99 -10.09 -1.62
CA THR A 328 -8.86 -11.39 -2.30
C THR A 328 -9.78 -12.47 -1.74
N LYS A 329 -9.89 -12.56 -0.41
CA LYS A 329 -10.78 -13.54 0.25
C LYS A 329 -12.27 -13.25 0.10
N GLN A 330 -12.64 -12.03 -0.29
CA GLN A 330 -14.03 -11.64 -0.47
C GLN A 330 -14.58 -12.21 -1.79
N TRP A 331 -13.81 -12.11 -2.88
CA TRP A 331 -14.21 -12.59 -4.21
C TRP A 331 -13.72 -14.00 -4.53
N LEU A 332 -12.56 -14.44 -4.04
CA LEU A 332 -12.05 -15.79 -4.29
C LEU A 332 -12.72 -16.81 -3.36
N LYS A 333 -13.64 -17.61 -3.91
CA LYS A 333 -14.34 -18.70 -3.22
C LYS A 333 -13.56 -19.99 -3.41
N VAL A 334 -12.63 -20.25 -2.50
CA VAL A 334 -11.97 -21.56 -2.43
C VAL A 334 -12.91 -22.50 -1.65
N GLN A 335 -13.45 -23.52 -2.33
CA GLN A 335 -14.04 -24.64 -1.61
C GLN A 335 -12.88 -25.36 -0.90
N ILE A 336 -12.86 -25.30 0.42
CA ILE A 336 -11.93 -26.08 1.26
C ILE A 336 -12.52 -27.46 1.48
#